data_AF-A0A955KQ69-F1
#
_entry.id   AF-A0A955KQ69-F1
#
_cell.length_a   1.000
_cell.length_b   1.000
_cell.length_c   1.000
_cell.angle_alpha   90.00
_cell.angle_beta   90.00
_cell.angle_gamma   90.00
#
_symmetry.space_group_name_H-M   'P 1'
#
loop_
_entity.id
_entity.type
_entity.pdbx_description
1 polymer ?
#
loop_
_entity_poly.entity_id
_entity_poly.type
_entity_poly.pdbx_seq_one_letter_code
_entity_poly.pdbx_strand_id
1 'polypeptide(L)'
;MFQQKPLNKVAAKTLLKVLYVASLLVVLVEFLTYHDSILNNTGLSAKLVILALFGLHAALFFATKREHRFSQEFSFGNLFILLPTSILLTVIVLLLEEGRLFLNYFLEIYKINFEAILLLSFPGLLFGLLHLPPSFLKNNWQTLFATGTLLSIVTFGLYYLMHPFEYSDLIVEDGLVEMATALLFFVSGLISFNLSRKKLFANKYHQLVYKLGCIAVGVALTLVALEEISWGQRIFNIETPDHIADQNHQDEINIHNSETFW
;
A
#
# COMPACT_ATOMS: atom_id res chain seq x y z
N MET A 1 30.97 -11.86 30.09
CA MET A 1 30.13 -10.64 30.10
C MET A 1 30.68 -9.70 29.04
N PHE A 2 30.28 -9.85 27.77
CA PHE A 2 30.69 -8.95 26.70
C PHE A 2 29.88 -7.65 26.83
N GLN A 3 30.46 -6.64 27.48
CA GLN A 3 29.91 -5.29 27.41
C GLN A 3 30.04 -4.81 25.95
N GLN A 4 28.93 -4.83 25.21
CA GLN A 4 28.85 -4.15 23.92
C GLN A 4 29.21 -2.68 24.13
N LYS A 5 30.35 -2.24 23.59
CA LYS A 5 30.66 -0.81 23.50
C LYS A 5 29.49 -0.12 22.78
N PRO A 6 28.94 0.97 23.31
CA PRO A 6 27.88 1.69 22.61
C PRO A 6 28.39 2.10 21.23
N LEU A 7 27.61 1.78 20.19
CA LEU A 7 27.91 2.16 18.82
C LEU A 7 28.21 3.67 18.81
N ASN A 8 29.34 4.08 18.23
CA ASN A 8 29.71 5.49 18.20
C ASN A 8 28.57 6.30 17.57
N LYS A 9 28.00 7.26 18.33
CA LYS A 9 26.85 8.09 17.92
C LYS A 9 27.05 8.77 16.56
N VAL A 10 28.29 9.20 16.26
CA VAL A 10 28.63 9.81 14.97
C VAL A 10 28.57 8.77 13.86
N ALA A 11 29.11 7.57 14.09
CA ALA A 11 29.09 6.49 13.11
C ALA A 11 27.66 6.02 12.81
N ALA A 12 26.80 5.93 13.82
CA ALA A 12 25.40 5.53 13.65
C ALA A 12 24.63 6.51 12.76
N LYS A 13 24.74 7.83 13.02
CA LYS A 13 24.08 8.85 12.21
C LYS A 13 24.57 8.86 10.76
N THR A 14 25.88 8.67 10.55
CA THR A 14 26.45 8.57 9.21
C THR A 14 25.93 7.33 8.48
N LEU A 15 25.88 6.17 9.14
CA LEU A 15 25.41 4.93 8.54
C LEU A 15 23.93 5.01 8.14
N LEU A 16 23.06 5.63 8.96
CA LEU A 16 21.67 5.90 8.58
C LEU A 16 21.57 6.73 7.28
N LYS A 17 22.45 7.74 7.09
CA LYS A 17 22.46 8.51 5.85
C LYS A 17 22.91 7.68 4.67
N VAL A 18 23.94 6.85 4.86
CA VAL A 18 24.47 5.96 3.81
C VAL A 18 23.38 4.98 3.35
N LEU A 19 22.63 4.38 4.27
CA LEU A 19 21.57 3.43 3.94
C LEU A 19 20.42 4.09 3.15
N TYR A 20 20.01 5.30 3.54
CA TYR A 20 19.04 6.07 2.76
C TYR A 20 19.56 6.42 1.36
N VAL A 21 20.78 6.95 1.25
CA VAL A 21 21.37 7.30 -0.06
C VAL A 21 21.55 6.06 -0.93
N ALA A 22 21.98 4.93 -0.35
CA ALA A 22 22.08 3.67 -1.07
C ALA A 22 20.73 3.24 -1.65
N SER A 23 19.62 3.43 -0.92
CA SER A 23 18.29 3.12 -1.46
C SER A 23 17.92 3.98 -2.68
N LEU A 24 18.32 5.26 -2.69
CA LEU A 24 18.12 6.12 -3.86
C LEU A 24 19.05 5.76 -5.03
N LEU A 25 20.27 5.29 -4.75
CA LEU A 25 21.20 4.82 -5.76
C LEU A 25 20.71 3.55 -6.46
N VAL A 26 20.06 2.64 -5.72
CA VAL A 26 19.38 1.46 -6.31
C VAL A 26 18.37 1.91 -7.34
N VAL A 27 17.52 2.90 -7.00
CA VAL A 27 16.54 3.44 -7.93
C VAL A 27 17.20 4.14 -9.13
N LEU A 28 18.27 4.90 -8.90
CA LEU A 28 19.02 5.56 -9.97
C LEU A 28 19.64 4.57 -10.96
N VAL A 29 20.19 3.46 -10.46
CA VAL A 29 20.73 2.39 -11.32
C VAL A 29 19.61 1.78 -12.15
N GLU A 30 18.47 1.45 -11.55
CA GLU A 30 17.33 0.90 -12.27
C GLU A 30 16.81 1.88 -13.34
N PHE A 31 16.75 3.17 -13.02
CA PHE A 31 16.30 4.24 -13.93
C PHE A 31 17.21 4.44 -15.15
N LEU A 32 18.53 4.39 -14.95
CA LEU A 32 19.54 4.61 -16.00
C LEU A 32 19.86 3.36 -16.81
N THR A 33 19.25 2.22 -16.48
CA THR A 33 19.47 0.96 -17.17
C THR A 33 18.15 0.43 -17.75
N TYR A 34 18.06 -0.87 -17.99
CA TYR A 34 16.88 -1.51 -18.55
C TYR A 34 16.01 -2.10 -17.43
N HIS A 35 14.78 -2.47 -17.77
CA HIS A 35 13.85 -3.10 -16.83
C HIS A 35 14.45 -4.35 -16.16
N ASP A 36 14.33 -4.43 -14.85
CA ASP A 36 14.85 -5.50 -14.00
C ASP A 36 16.37 -5.71 -14.11
N SER A 37 17.12 -4.65 -14.40
CA SER A 37 18.58 -4.72 -14.51
C SER A 37 19.22 -5.24 -13.23
N ILE A 38 18.79 -4.77 -12.06
CA ILE A 38 19.34 -5.25 -10.78
C ILE A 38 18.99 -6.72 -10.55
N LEU A 39 17.76 -7.14 -10.88
CA LEU A 39 17.33 -8.53 -10.76
C LEU A 39 18.18 -9.44 -11.64
N ASN A 40 18.36 -9.06 -12.91
CA ASN A 40 19.11 -9.85 -13.90
C ASN A 40 20.60 -9.99 -13.56
N ASN A 41 21.20 -9.01 -12.88
CA ASN A 41 22.61 -9.04 -12.51
C ASN A 41 22.89 -9.61 -11.11
N THR A 42 21.94 -9.51 -10.17
CA THR A 42 22.17 -9.87 -8.75
C THR A 42 21.30 -11.01 -8.25
N GLY A 43 20.24 -11.38 -8.97
CA GLY A 43 19.20 -12.31 -8.52
C GLY A 43 18.24 -11.72 -7.49
N LEU A 44 18.37 -10.44 -7.13
CA LEU A 44 17.49 -9.73 -6.20
C LEU A 44 16.79 -8.57 -6.90
N SER A 45 15.48 -8.44 -6.74
CA SER A 45 14.74 -7.30 -7.30
C SER A 45 15.14 -5.99 -6.61
N ALA A 46 15.10 -4.87 -7.34
CA ALA A 46 15.37 -3.54 -6.78
C ALA A 46 14.49 -3.24 -5.55
N LYS A 47 13.22 -3.66 -5.60
CA LYS A 47 12.25 -3.57 -4.48
C LYS A 47 12.79 -4.28 -3.23
N LEU A 48 13.28 -5.51 -3.35
CA LEU A 48 13.84 -6.28 -2.23
C LEU A 48 15.12 -5.65 -1.67
N VAL A 49 16.00 -5.13 -2.53
CA VAL A 49 17.22 -4.43 -2.08
C VAL A 49 16.88 -3.18 -1.29
N ILE A 50 15.92 -2.36 -1.76
CA ILE A 50 15.44 -1.17 -1.04
C ILE A 50 14.84 -1.55 0.32
N LEU A 51 14.02 -2.60 0.37
CA LEU A 51 13.44 -3.10 1.62
C LEU A 51 14.50 -3.60 2.60
N ALA A 52 15.54 -4.29 2.13
CA ALA A 52 16.65 -4.73 2.97
C ALA A 52 17.44 -3.54 3.54
N LEU A 53 17.75 -2.53 2.71
CA LEU A 53 18.41 -1.30 3.14
C LEU A 53 17.57 -0.53 4.17
N PHE A 54 16.26 -0.44 3.94
CA PHE A 54 15.33 0.14 4.90
C PHE A 54 15.29 -0.66 6.22
N GLY A 55 15.24 -2.00 6.15
CA GLY A 55 15.24 -2.87 7.32
C GLY A 55 16.48 -2.68 8.20
N LEU A 56 17.66 -2.62 7.57
CA LEU A 56 18.92 -2.29 8.27
C LEU A 56 18.88 -0.90 8.90
N HIS A 57 18.34 0.08 8.18
CA HIS A 57 18.21 1.44 8.66
C HIS A 57 17.25 1.55 9.86
N ALA A 58 16.09 0.90 9.77
CA ALA A 58 15.11 0.84 10.84
C ALA A 58 15.67 0.12 12.08
N ALA A 59 16.36 -1.01 11.89
CA ALA A 59 17.02 -1.73 12.97
C ALA A 59 18.04 -0.85 13.70
N LEU A 60 18.89 -0.13 12.95
CA LEU A 60 19.86 0.81 13.51
C LEU A 60 19.18 2.00 14.22
N PHE A 61 18.11 2.52 13.65
CA PHE A 61 17.33 3.62 14.23
C PHE A 61 16.72 3.24 15.58
N PHE A 62 16.19 2.02 15.71
CA PHE A 62 15.64 1.53 16.97
C PHE A 62 16.73 1.10 17.95
N ALA A 63 17.82 0.47 17.50
CA ALA A 63 18.96 0.10 18.33
C ALA A 63 19.63 1.33 18.98
N THR A 64 19.57 2.49 18.32
CA THR A 64 20.06 3.77 18.84
C THR A 64 19.01 4.54 19.63
N LYS A 65 17.94 3.88 20.10
CA LYS A 65 16.83 4.47 20.86
C LYS A 65 16.24 5.71 20.20
N ARG A 66 16.24 5.78 18.87
CA ARG A 66 15.72 6.90 18.07
C ARG A 66 16.47 8.23 18.30
N GLU A 67 17.68 8.20 18.88
CA GLU A 67 18.51 9.40 19.12
C GLU A 67 18.88 10.12 17.81
N HIS A 68 18.94 9.39 16.70
CA HIS A 68 19.38 9.90 15.39
C HIS A 68 18.25 10.11 14.40
N ARG A 69 17.07 10.50 14.91
CA ARG A 69 15.96 10.93 14.04
C ARG A 69 16.42 12.06 13.13
N PHE A 70 16.08 11.95 11.85
CA PHE A 70 16.32 13.00 10.88
C PHE A 70 15.34 14.16 11.08
N SER A 71 15.59 15.28 10.42
CA SER A 71 14.80 16.49 10.64
C SER A 71 13.36 16.33 10.14
N GLN A 72 12.49 17.24 10.57
CA GLN A 72 11.11 17.26 10.10
C GLN A 72 11.04 17.52 8.60
N GLU A 73 11.92 18.39 8.08
CA GLU A 73 12.05 18.71 6.66
C GLU A 73 12.43 17.47 5.85
N PHE A 74 13.31 16.61 6.39
CA PHE A 74 13.65 15.33 5.74
C PHE A 74 12.40 14.44 5.60
N SER A 75 11.65 14.28 6.69
CA SER A 75 10.47 13.40 6.70
C SER A 75 9.38 13.95 5.78
N PHE A 76 9.19 15.27 5.80
CA PHE A 76 8.18 15.95 4.98
C PHE A 76 8.57 15.98 3.50
N GLY A 77 9.85 16.19 3.18
CA GLY A 77 10.34 16.10 1.81
C GLY A 77 10.13 14.70 1.23
N ASN A 78 10.32 13.66 2.03
CA ASN A 78 10.05 12.28 1.60
C ASN A 78 8.55 12.01 1.39
N LEU A 79 7.70 12.37 2.36
CA LEU A 79 6.26 12.04 2.32
C LEU A 79 5.42 12.94 1.42
N PHE A 80 5.75 14.23 1.35
CA PHE A 80 4.91 15.24 0.70
C PHE A 80 5.52 15.83 -0.57
N ILE A 81 6.77 15.47 -0.89
CA ILE A 81 7.41 15.85 -2.15
C ILE A 81 7.79 14.60 -2.93
N LEU A 82 8.80 13.84 -2.48
CA LEU A 82 9.35 12.70 -3.23
C LEU A 82 8.29 11.63 -3.56
N LEU A 83 7.51 11.21 -2.57
CA LEU A 83 6.46 10.21 -2.75
C LEU A 83 5.40 10.65 -3.78
N PRO A 84 4.67 11.77 -3.58
CA PRO A 84 3.63 12.17 -4.53
C PRO A 84 4.18 12.55 -5.91
N THR A 85 5.37 13.17 -6.00
CA THR A 85 5.95 13.50 -7.31
C THR A 85 6.38 12.25 -8.08
N SER A 86 6.90 11.23 -7.41
CA SER A 86 7.24 9.95 -8.07
C SER A 86 6.02 9.27 -8.68
N ILE A 87 4.90 9.22 -7.94
CA ILE A 87 3.63 8.66 -8.42
C ILE A 87 3.08 9.51 -9.56
N LEU A 88 3.02 10.83 -9.40
CA LEU A 88 2.51 11.74 -10.43
C LEU A 88 3.31 11.66 -11.73
N LEU A 89 4.64 11.64 -11.64
CA LEU A 89 5.50 11.50 -12.82
C LEU A 89 5.27 10.15 -13.51
N THR A 90 5.10 9.07 -12.75
CA THR A 90 4.78 7.75 -13.31
C THR A 90 3.45 7.79 -14.06
N VAL A 91 2.39 8.36 -13.48
CA VAL A 91 1.08 8.53 -14.14
C VAL A 91 1.22 9.33 -15.44
N ILE A 92 1.94 10.46 -15.41
CA ILE A 92 2.12 11.32 -16.59
C ILE A 92 2.83 10.54 -17.70
N VAL A 93 3.90 9.81 -17.38
CA VAL A 93 4.63 9.04 -18.38
C VAL A 93 3.78 7.90 -18.94
N LEU A 94 3.05 7.18 -18.08
CA LEU A 94 2.13 6.12 -18.50
C LEU A 94 1.07 6.65 -19.48
N LEU A 95 0.44 7.79 -19.18
CA LEU A 95 -0.56 8.42 -20.06
C LEU A 95 0.03 8.90 -21.38
N LEU A 96 1.29 9.34 -21.39
CA LEU A 96 1.98 9.72 -22.62
C LEU A 96 2.28 8.48 -23.48
N GLU A 97 2.64 7.37 -22.84
CA GLU A 97 2.93 6.11 -23.51
C GLU A 97 1.67 5.49 -24.11
N GLU A 98 0.65 5.21 -23.29
CA GLU A 98 -0.64 4.67 -23.76
C GLU A 98 -1.35 5.60 -24.74
N GLY A 99 -1.18 6.92 -24.57
CA GLY A 99 -1.95 7.90 -25.31
C GLY A 99 -1.50 8.12 -26.75
N ARG A 100 -0.20 7.92 -27.09
CA ARG A 100 0.36 8.32 -28.40
C ARG A 100 1.66 7.63 -28.83
N LEU A 101 2.29 6.78 -28.02
CA LEU A 101 3.66 6.33 -28.26
C LEU A 101 3.71 4.80 -28.26
N PHE A 102 4.59 4.20 -29.06
CA PHE A 102 4.74 2.74 -29.10
C PHE A 102 5.23 2.22 -27.74
N LEU A 103 4.86 0.98 -27.39
CA LEU A 103 5.33 0.32 -26.16
C LEU A 103 6.87 0.41 -26.05
N ASN A 104 7.38 0.82 -24.89
CA ASN A 104 8.79 1.09 -24.59
C ASN A 104 9.41 2.34 -25.24
N TYR A 105 8.60 3.30 -25.70
CA TYR A 105 9.10 4.53 -26.34
C TYR A 105 10.19 5.24 -25.54
N PHE A 106 10.00 5.39 -24.22
CA PHE A 106 10.95 6.09 -23.36
C PHE A 106 12.27 5.33 -23.22
N LEU A 107 12.21 4.01 -23.08
CA LEU A 107 13.42 3.18 -23.04
C LEU A 107 14.14 3.19 -24.39
N GLU A 108 13.41 3.15 -25.50
CA GLU A 108 14.01 3.12 -26.83
C GLU A 108 14.73 4.42 -27.18
N ILE A 109 14.10 5.58 -26.93
CA ILE A 109 14.59 6.89 -27.36
C ILE A 109 15.49 7.54 -26.31
N TYR A 110 15.08 7.52 -25.05
CA TYR A 110 15.79 8.22 -23.98
C TYR A 110 16.70 7.30 -23.16
N LYS A 111 16.63 5.97 -23.38
CA LYS A 111 17.40 4.97 -22.63
C LYS A 111 17.15 5.06 -21.12
N ILE A 112 15.92 5.39 -20.73
CA ILE A 112 15.50 5.45 -19.33
C ILE A 112 14.37 4.45 -19.08
N ASN A 113 14.45 3.75 -17.94
CA ASN A 113 13.37 2.95 -17.42
C ASN A 113 12.47 3.82 -16.54
N PHE A 114 11.34 4.29 -17.08
CA PHE A 114 10.45 5.17 -16.34
C PHE A 114 9.74 4.46 -15.18
N GLU A 115 9.60 3.14 -15.21
CA GLU A 115 8.99 2.37 -14.12
C GLU A 115 9.83 2.48 -12.84
N ALA A 116 11.14 2.70 -12.98
CA ALA A 116 12.02 2.99 -11.86
C ALA A 116 11.65 4.30 -11.13
N ILE A 117 10.92 5.22 -11.76
CA ILE A 117 10.41 6.42 -11.08
C ILE A 117 9.44 6.01 -9.98
N LEU A 118 8.57 5.02 -10.22
CA LEU A 118 7.65 4.51 -9.21
C LEU A 118 8.39 3.89 -8.02
N LEU A 119 9.60 3.33 -8.23
CA LEU A 119 10.43 2.81 -7.15
C LEU A 119 10.87 3.89 -6.14
N LEU A 120 10.87 5.18 -6.50
CA LEU A 120 11.13 6.28 -5.56
C LEU A 120 10.02 6.43 -4.50
N SER A 121 8.82 5.91 -4.76
CA SER A 121 7.73 5.92 -3.78
C SER A 121 8.07 5.10 -2.53
N PHE A 122 8.82 4.01 -2.67
CA PHE A 122 9.23 3.13 -1.56
C PHE A 122 10.10 3.87 -0.53
N PRO A 123 11.27 4.44 -0.89
CA PRO A 123 12.08 5.16 0.08
C PRO A 123 11.36 6.42 0.60
N GLY A 124 10.60 7.12 -0.26
CA GLY A 124 9.78 8.27 0.14
C GLY A 124 8.77 7.94 1.25
N LEU A 125 8.05 6.82 1.11
CA LEU A 125 7.11 6.36 2.13
C LEU A 125 7.84 5.83 3.38
N LEU A 126 8.74 4.86 3.21
CA LEU A 126 9.33 4.09 4.31
C LEU A 126 10.21 4.95 5.22
N PHE A 127 11.17 5.69 4.65
CA PHE A 127 12.06 6.55 5.42
C PHE A 127 11.34 7.80 5.93
N GLY A 128 10.38 8.32 5.15
CA GLY A 128 9.53 9.43 5.55
C GLY A 128 8.72 9.12 6.81
N LEU A 129 8.02 7.98 6.83
CA LEU A 129 7.23 7.54 8.00
C LEU A 129 8.10 7.21 9.20
N LEU A 130 9.24 6.53 9.02
CA LEU A 130 10.12 6.13 10.12
C LEU A 130 10.62 7.33 10.92
N HIS A 131 10.94 8.44 10.23
CA HIS A 131 11.46 9.65 10.86
C HIS A 131 10.38 10.67 11.24
N LEU A 132 9.13 10.47 10.80
CA LEU A 132 8.01 11.37 11.08
C LEU A 132 7.84 11.63 12.59
N PRO A 133 7.83 12.90 13.04
CA PRO A 133 7.67 13.23 14.46
C PRO A 133 6.40 12.60 15.05
N PRO A 134 6.45 11.95 16.23
CA PRO A 134 5.27 11.30 16.80
C PRO A 134 4.17 12.31 17.18
N SER A 135 4.57 13.54 17.53
CA SER A 135 3.65 14.65 17.76
C SER A 135 2.85 15.01 16.50
N PHE A 136 3.51 15.02 15.34
CA PHE A 136 2.85 15.30 14.07
C PHE A 136 1.88 14.18 13.70
N LEU A 137 2.30 12.91 13.83
CA LEU A 137 1.44 11.75 13.60
C LEU A 137 0.20 11.82 14.50
N LYS A 138 0.37 12.06 15.80
CA LYS A 138 -0.74 12.16 16.76
C LYS A 138 -1.73 13.28 16.41
N ASN A 139 -1.24 14.43 15.96
CA ASN A 139 -2.07 15.60 15.68
C ASN A 139 -2.77 15.53 14.30
N ASN A 140 -2.24 14.73 13.36
CA ASN A 140 -2.70 14.72 11.97
C ASN A 140 -3.05 13.31 11.46
N TRP A 141 -3.29 12.34 12.36
CA TRP A 141 -3.49 10.94 11.97
C TRP A 141 -4.67 10.77 11.02
N GLN A 142 -5.75 11.56 11.14
CA GLN A 142 -6.90 11.49 10.24
C GLN A 142 -6.51 11.89 8.81
N THR A 143 -5.80 13.00 8.67
CA THR A 143 -5.31 13.49 7.37
C THR A 143 -4.35 12.47 6.77
N LEU A 144 -3.40 11.97 7.55
CA LEU A 144 -2.44 10.95 7.11
C LEU A 144 -3.12 9.65 6.70
N PHE A 145 -4.16 9.24 7.42
CA PHE A 145 -4.97 8.09 7.06
C PHE A 145 -5.70 8.31 5.73
N ALA A 146 -6.41 9.44 5.60
CA ALA A 146 -7.15 9.76 4.38
C ALA A 146 -6.23 9.87 3.14
N THR A 147 -5.10 10.58 3.27
CA THR A 147 -4.12 10.71 2.18
C THR A 147 -3.42 9.39 1.89
N GLY A 148 -3.10 8.61 2.92
CA GLY A 148 -2.53 7.26 2.78
C GLY A 148 -3.46 6.31 2.02
N THR A 149 -4.76 6.34 2.32
CA THR A 149 -5.76 5.56 1.59
C THR A 149 -5.84 5.98 0.12
N LEU A 150 -5.92 7.28 -0.16
CA LEU A 150 -5.94 7.78 -1.54
C LEU A 150 -4.68 7.37 -2.32
N LEU A 151 -3.50 7.51 -1.71
CA LEU A 151 -2.24 7.10 -2.32
C LEU A 151 -2.20 5.58 -2.57
N SER A 152 -2.77 4.78 -1.67
CA SER A 152 -2.85 3.32 -1.84
C SER A 152 -3.74 2.95 -3.02
N ILE A 153 -4.90 3.60 -3.18
CA ILE A 153 -5.80 3.39 -4.34
C ILE A 153 -5.08 3.74 -5.64
N VAL A 154 -4.42 4.89 -5.71
CA VAL A 154 -3.67 5.31 -6.91
C VAL A 154 -2.54 4.33 -7.21
N THR A 155 -1.80 3.88 -6.19
CA THR A 155 -0.68 2.95 -6.36
C THR A 155 -1.16 1.58 -6.83
N PHE A 156 -2.25 1.04 -6.26
CA PHE A 156 -2.84 -0.22 -6.71
C PHE A 156 -3.40 -0.11 -8.13
N GLY A 157 -4.06 1.00 -8.48
CA GLY A 157 -4.52 1.26 -9.83
C GLY A 157 -3.37 1.33 -10.85
N LEU A 158 -2.26 1.99 -10.49
CA LEU A 158 -1.05 1.98 -11.31
C LEU A 158 -0.45 0.58 -11.45
N TYR A 159 -0.40 -0.19 -10.37
CA TYR A 159 0.13 -1.56 -10.40
C TYR A 159 -0.72 -2.47 -11.30
N TYR A 160 -2.05 -2.35 -11.27
CA TYR A 160 -2.96 -3.04 -12.18
C TYR A 160 -2.67 -2.70 -13.65
N LEU A 161 -2.46 -1.42 -13.98
CA LEU A 161 -2.18 -0.98 -15.35
C LEU A 161 -0.80 -1.44 -15.85
N MET A 162 0.22 -1.40 -14.98
CA MET A 162 1.61 -1.70 -15.36
C MET A 162 1.94 -3.19 -15.33
N HIS A 163 1.35 -3.94 -14.39
CA HIS A 163 1.67 -5.36 -14.14
C HIS A 163 0.40 -6.21 -14.05
N PRO A 164 -0.44 -6.29 -15.10
CA PRO A 164 -1.75 -6.95 -15.03
C PRO A 164 -1.67 -8.44 -14.66
N PHE A 165 -0.62 -9.15 -15.10
CA PHE A 165 -0.44 -10.57 -14.77
C PHE A 165 0.00 -10.79 -13.31
N GLU A 166 0.95 -9.99 -12.81
CA GLU A 166 1.33 -10.08 -11.39
C GLU A 166 0.18 -9.63 -10.49
N TYR A 167 -0.62 -8.65 -10.94
CA TYR A 167 -1.82 -8.21 -10.25
C TYR A 167 -2.83 -9.36 -10.16
N SER A 168 -3.11 -10.08 -11.26
CA SER A 168 -4.03 -11.22 -11.21
C SER A 168 -3.55 -12.31 -10.26
N ASP A 169 -2.25 -12.56 -10.19
CA ASP A 169 -1.66 -13.53 -9.24
C ASP A 169 -1.79 -13.06 -7.77
N LEU A 170 -1.86 -11.75 -7.53
CA LEU A 170 -2.01 -11.16 -6.21
C LEU A 170 -3.47 -11.23 -5.70
N ILE A 171 -4.43 -11.11 -6.61
CA ILE A 171 -5.87 -11.12 -6.32
C ILE A 171 -6.54 -12.48 -6.59
N VAL A 172 -5.75 -13.56 -6.56
CA VAL A 172 -6.28 -14.93 -6.67
C VAL A 172 -7.28 -15.21 -5.56
N GLU A 173 -8.33 -15.97 -5.89
CA GLU A 173 -9.32 -16.45 -4.93
C GLU A 173 -8.68 -17.24 -3.79
N ASP A 174 -9.24 -17.08 -2.60
CA ASP A 174 -8.69 -17.53 -1.32
C ASP A 174 -7.26 -17.03 -1.04
N GLY A 175 -6.83 -16.00 -1.78
CA GLY A 175 -5.56 -15.35 -1.62
C GLY A 175 -5.49 -14.49 -0.36
N LEU A 176 -4.27 -14.11 0.00
CA LEU A 176 -4.03 -13.25 1.16
C LEU A 176 -4.74 -11.89 1.03
N VAL A 177 -4.89 -11.36 -0.19
CA VAL A 177 -5.52 -10.06 -0.43
C VAL A 177 -7.03 -10.12 -0.24
N GLU A 178 -7.71 -11.15 -0.74
CA GLU A 178 -9.15 -11.34 -0.54
C GLU A 178 -9.45 -11.54 0.96
N MET A 179 -8.71 -12.43 1.63
CA MET A 179 -8.87 -12.65 3.07
C MET A 179 -8.63 -11.38 3.91
N ALA A 180 -7.63 -10.58 3.54
CA ALA A 180 -7.38 -9.30 4.18
C ALA A 180 -8.52 -8.30 3.89
N THR A 181 -9.03 -8.27 2.66
CA THR A 181 -10.13 -7.40 2.24
C THR A 181 -11.41 -7.72 3.00
N ALA A 182 -11.79 -9.00 3.05
CA ALA A 182 -12.90 -9.50 3.86
C ALA A 182 -12.76 -9.10 5.34
N LEU A 183 -11.59 -9.35 5.94
CA LEU A 183 -11.34 -9.01 7.34
C LEU A 183 -11.44 -7.50 7.59
N LEU A 184 -10.86 -6.68 6.72
CA LEU A 184 -10.87 -5.22 6.85
C LEU A 184 -12.29 -4.66 6.71
N PHE A 185 -13.09 -5.16 5.76
CA PHE A 185 -14.49 -4.79 5.62
C PHE A 185 -15.31 -5.20 6.83
N PHE A 186 -15.10 -6.41 7.34
CA PHE A 186 -15.80 -6.91 8.52
C PHE A 186 -15.50 -6.05 9.76
N VAL A 187 -14.21 -5.80 10.03
CA VAL A 187 -13.78 -4.95 11.15
C VAL A 187 -14.30 -3.51 10.98
N SER A 188 -14.31 -2.98 9.77
CA SER A 188 -14.87 -1.66 9.48
C SER A 188 -16.38 -1.61 9.75
N GLY A 189 -17.11 -2.67 9.42
CA GLY A 189 -18.52 -2.85 9.78
C GLY A 189 -18.74 -2.79 11.30
N LEU A 190 -17.95 -3.55 12.07
CA LEU A 190 -17.98 -3.54 13.53
C LEU A 190 -17.69 -2.15 14.13
N ILE A 191 -16.70 -1.43 13.57
CA ILE A 191 -16.39 -0.06 13.97
C ILE A 191 -17.58 0.85 13.71
N SER A 192 -18.23 0.75 12.55
CA SER A 192 -19.41 1.55 12.21
C SER A 192 -20.57 1.29 13.16
N PHE A 193 -20.84 0.02 13.51
CA PHE A 193 -21.82 -0.32 14.53
C PHE A 193 -21.49 0.28 15.89
N ASN A 194 -20.22 0.25 16.31
CA ASN A 194 -19.80 0.88 17.56
C ASN A 194 -19.98 2.42 17.52
N LEU A 195 -19.67 3.06 16.40
CA LEU A 195 -19.89 4.49 16.19
C LEU A 195 -21.37 4.89 16.28
N SER A 196 -22.28 4.04 15.80
CA SER A 196 -23.74 4.28 15.89
C SER A 196 -24.24 4.46 17.34
N ARG A 197 -23.49 3.96 18.32
CA ARG A 197 -23.80 4.06 19.76
C ARG A 197 -23.36 5.39 20.38
N LYS A 198 -22.54 6.18 19.67
CA LYS A 198 -22.03 7.46 20.16
C LYS A 198 -23.10 8.54 20.08
N LYS A 199 -23.22 9.32 21.15
CA LYS A 199 -24.05 10.52 21.18
C LYS A 199 -23.19 11.74 20.81
N LEU A 200 -23.30 12.17 19.56
CA LEU A 200 -22.49 13.26 19.00
C LEU A 200 -23.31 14.54 18.78
N PHE A 201 -24.63 14.42 18.64
CA PHE A 201 -25.49 15.56 18.32
C PHE A 201 -26.54 15.78 19.41
N ALA A 202 -26.73 17.05 19.80
CA ALA A 202 -27.77 17.43 20.75
C ALA A 202 -29.18 17.33 20.13
N ASN A 203 -29.29 17.63 18.83
CA ASN A 203 -30.54 17.51 18.08
C ASN A 203 -30.87 16.02 17.83
N LYS A 204 -32.06 15.59 18.28
CA LYS A 204 -32.51 14.20 18.21
C LYS A 204 -32.62 13.67 16.78
N TYR A 205 -33.03 14.50 15.82
CA TYR A 205 -33.14 14.13 14.41
C TYR A 205 -31.76 13.86 13.81
N HIS A 206 -30.80 14.78 14.00
CA HIS A 206 -29.43 14.60 13.51
C HIS A 206 -28.75 13.38 14.14
N GLN A 207 -28.98 13.15 15.44
CA GLN A 207 -28.48 11.97 16.13
C GLN A 207 -29.11 10.67 15.58
N LEU A 208 -30.39 10.68 15.24
CA LEU A 208 -31.07 9.53 14.63
C LEU A 208 -30.53 9.25 13.23
N VAL A 209 -30.39 10.28 12.38
CA VAL A 209 -29.82 10.15 11.03
C VAL A 209 -28.39 9.63 11.10
N TYR A 210 -27.55 10.17 11.98
CA TYR A 210 -26.19 9.67 12.20
C TYR A 210 -26.18 8.19 12.61
N LYS A 211 -27.02 7.82 13.58
CA LYS A 211 -27.13 6.43 14.05
C LYS A 211 -27.55 5.49 12.91
N LEU A 212 -28.60 5.83 12.17
CA LEU A 212 -29.10 5.01 11.06
C LEU A 212 -28.08 4.92 9.93
N GLY A 213 -27.38 6.01 9.61
CA GLY A 213 -26.29 6.03 8.64
C GLY A 213 -25.16 5.08 9.04
N CYS A 214 -24.69 5.15 10.29
CA CYS A 214 -23.66 4.24 10.78
C CYS A 214 -24.12 2.76 10.76
N ILE A 215 -25.39 2.48 11.07
CA ILE A 215 -25.95 1.12 11.00
C ILE A 215 -25.98 0.65 9.54
N ALA A 216 -26.49 1.46 8.62
CA ALA A 216 -26.56 1.12 7.20
C ALA A 216 -25.17 0.85 6.61
N VAL A 217 -24.19 1.71 6.91
CA VAL A 217 -22.78 1.50 6.52
C VAL A 217 -22.22 0.22 7.17
N GLY A 218 -22.51 -0.03 8.45
CA GLY A 218 -22.06 -1.24 9.14
C GLY A 218 -22.58 -2.51 8.49
N VAL A 219 -23.86 -2.53 8.13
CA VAL A 219 -24.49 -3.64 7.40
C VAL A 219 -23.85 -3.80 6.02
N ALA A 220 -23.77 -2.74 5.23
CA ALA A 220 -23.20 -2.79 3.89
C ALA A 220 -21.77 -3.35 3.88
N LEU A 221 -20.89 -2.86 4.77
CA LEU A 221 -19.50 -3.34 4.85
C LEU A 221 -19.43 -4.81 5.32
N THR A 222 -20.33 -5.22 6.21
CA THR A 222 -20.39 -6.63 6.64
C THR A 222 -20.84 -7.53 5.49
N LEU A 223 -21.79 -7.09 4.67
CA LEU A 223 -22.24 -7.83 3.49
C LEU A 223 -21.10 -7.98 2.48
N VAL A 224 -20.36 -6.90 2.19
CA VAL A 224 -19.18 -6.97 1.32
C VAL A 224 -18.15 -7.97 1.88
N ALA A 225 -17.89 -7.94 3.18
CA ALA A 225 -16.97 -8.90 3.80
C ALA A 225 -17.42 -10.36 3.65
N LEU A 226 -18.73 -10.61 3.70
CA LEU A 226 -19.27 -11.96 3.51
C LEU A 226 -19.22 -12.38 2.04
N GLU A 227 -19.49 -11.46 1.12
CA GLU A 227 -19.32 -11.70 -0.32
C GLU A 227 -17.88 -12.14 -0.64
N GLU A 228 -16.87 -11.45 -0.10
CA GLU A 228 -15.42 -11.74 -0.25
C GLU A 228 -14.95 -13.05 0.42
N ILE A 229 -15.84 -13.82 1.06
CA ILE A 229 -15.53 -15.18 1.55
C ILE A 229 -16.61 -16.17 1.15
N SER A 230 -17.36 -15.84 0.10
CA SER A 230 -18.44 -16.65 -0.46
C SER A 230 -19.44 -17.07 0.63
N TRP A 231 -19.80 -16.12 1.49
CA TRP A 231 -20.69 -16.28 2.64
C TRP A 231 -20.27 -17.37 3.65
N GLY A 232 -18.98 -17.72 3.67
CA GLY A 232 -18.44 -18.78 4.52
C GLY A 232 -18.73 -20.18 3.99
N GLN A 233 -19.10 -20.32 2.71
CA GLN A 233 -19.36 -21.59 2.04
C GLN A 233 -18.27 -22.63 2.33
N ARG A 234 -17.01 -22.25 2.17
CA ARG A 234 -15.84 -23.10 2.43
C ARG A 234 -15.67 -23.46 3.91
N ILE A 235 -15.94 -22.51 4.81
CA ILE A 235 -15.81 -22.69 6.26
C ILE A 235 -16.86 -23.70 6.77
N PHE A 236 -18.08 -23.62 6.25
CA PHE A 236 -19.19 -24.47 6.66
C PHE A 236 -19.40 -25.69 5.75
N ASN A 237 -18.53 -25.90 4.77
CA ASN A 237 -18.59 -26.98 3.79
C ASN A 237 -19.98 -27.07 3.11
N ILE A 238 -20.49 -25.91 2.70
CA ILE A 238 -21.75 -25.78 1.97
C ILE A 238 -21.45 -26.05 0.49
N GLU A 239 -22.19 -26.96 -0.12
CA GLU A 239 -22.09 -27.23 -1.56
C GLU A 239 -22.82 -26.14 -2.35
N THR A 240 -22.30 -25.81 -3.53
CA THR A 240 -22.94 -24.87 -4.45
C THR A 240 -24.17 -25.55 -5.05
N PRO A 241 -25.36 -24.96 -4.90
CA PRO A 241 -26.55 -25.50 -5.55
C PRO A 241 -26.39 -25.51 -7.08
N ASP A 242 -26.83 -26.58 -7.75
CA ASP A 242 -26.70 -26.75 -9.21
C ASP A 242 -27.16 -25.52 -10.02
N HIS A 243 -28.25 -24.88 -9.59
CA HIS A 243 -28.80 -23.70 -10.26
C HIS A 243 -27.96 -22.42 -10.13
N ILE A 244 -27.02 -22.38 -9.19
CA ILE A 244 -26.05 -21.29 -9.03
C ILE A 244 -24.75 -21.65 -9.76
N ALA A 245 -24.32 -22.92 -9.70
CA ALA A 245 -23.14 -23.42 -10.41
C ALA A 245 -23.24 -23.16 -11.93
N ASP A 246 -24.42 -23.34 -12.51
CA ASP A 246 -24.68 -23.06 -13.94
C ASP A 246 -24.52 -21.57 -14.34
N GLN A 247 -24.45 -20.65 -13.38
CA GLN A 247 -24.39 -19.19 -13.59
C GLN A 247 -23.25 -18.52 -12.80
N ASN A 248 -22.27 -19.30 -12.35
CA ASN A 248 -21.16 -18.83 -11.53
C ASN A 248 -19.84 -19.36 -12.10
N HIS A 249 -18.84 -18.50 -12.18
CA HIS A 249 -17.57 -18.86 -12.80
C HIS A 249 -16.69 -19.80 -11.96
N GLN A 250 -16.99 -19.94 -10.66
CA GLN A 250 -16.09 -20.54 -9.67
C GLN A 250 -16.80 -21.50 -8.69
N ASP A 251 -18.00 -21.98 -9.04
CA ASP A 251 -18.82 -22.81 -8.15
C ASP A 251 -19.00 -22.16 -6.76
N GLU A 252 -19.34 -20.87 -6.70
CA GLU A 252 -19.51 -20.16 -5.44
C GLU A 252 -20.92 -19.55 -5.26
N ILE A 253 -21.31 -19.31 -4.01
CA ILE A 253 -22.61 -18.68 -3.69
C ILE A 253 -22.55 -17.14 -3.61
N ASN A 254 -21.38 -16.53 -3.77
CA ASN A 254 -21.28 -15.07 -3.83
C ASN A 254 -21.91 -14.53 -5.12
N ILE A 255 -22.39 -13.31 -5.03
CA ILE A 255 -23.06 -12.62 -6.14
C ILE A 255 -22.00 -12.10 -7.13
N HIS A 256 -20.79 -11.77 -6.64
CA HIS A 256 -19.78 -11.15 -7.48
C HIS A 256 -19.09 -12.10 -8.47
N ASN A 257 -19.20 -13.42 -8.30
CA ASN A 257 -18.74 -14.41 -9.29
C ASN A 257 -19.86 -14.89 -10.24
N SER A 258 -21.06 -14.32 -10.14
CA SER A 258 -22.18 -14.69 -11.00
C SER A 258 -22.19 -13.91 -12.32
N GLU A 259 -22.32 -14.66 -13.43
CA GLU A 259 -22.49 -14.15 -14.80
C GLU A 259 -23.70 -13.22 -14.98
N THR A 260 -24.66 -13.30 -14.06
CA THR A 260 -25.88 -12.48 -14.14
C THR A 260 -25.64 -11.03 -13.69
N PHE A 261 -24.65 -10.83 -12.82
CA PHE A 261 -24.41 -9.54 -12.17
C PHE A 261 -23.10 -8.86 -12.63
N TRP A 262 -22.19 -9.60 -13.26
CA TRP A 262 -20.89 -9.14 -13.78
C TRP A 262 -20.58 -9.78 -15.13
#